data_AF-A0A9E3CPV8-F1
#
_entry.id   AF-A0A9E3CPV8-F1
#
_cell.length_a   1.000
_cell.length_b   1.000
_cell.length_c   1.000
_cell.angle_alpha   90.00
_cell.angle_beta   90.00
_cell.angle_gamma   90.00
#
_symmetry.space_group_name_H-M   'P 1'
#
loop_
_entity.id
_entity.type
_entity.pdbx_description
1 polymer ?
#
loop_
_entity_poly.entity_id
_entity_poly.type
_entity_poly.pdbx_seq_one_letter_code
_entity_poly.pdbx_strand_id
1 'polypeptide(L)'
;MAATKSKAKTAAKKAKPASKAKKGAASKKAAAKPKAAEKTQPTKAAKKAQAAKSVKTKARPKDVLDFGDFPAGSVTRQDVTLCLSCIYKLFTNQLGLAPRTAYNEIRRYAPSVGELTARPPARPFFKTSDEKNPRCPYCDAPKRWHAALAVYRVEGGRASDAARRALLKKLPTKDEQFVFTEEKKTSKQVFFEWLERLGQTLDFETDEAWMLAAARAYLERREPKADWAAAFEGVRAVRRSQRLEEGWEREGARLFLAPALYNDVLLVQYLVSRSHRHGGRTFEGRLTLPDLVGRMRRGGHLDAQGITERDRFDVLEQLVEHLTGGDAPARLHFVTDRRELLERARDVYDRQG
;
A
#
# COMPACT_ATOMS: atom_id res chain seq x y z
N MET A 1 16.98 -53.78 26.73
CA MET A 1 18.38 -53.30 26.59
C MET A 1 18.28 -51.83 26.21
N ALA A 2 18.62 -50.85 27.06
CA ALA A 2 19.95 -50.54 27.63
C ALA A 2 20.96 -50.19 26.49
N ALA A 3 21.66 -49.04 26.47
CA ALA A 3 21.81 -48.00 27.51
C ALA A 3 22.28 -46.60 26.97
N THR A 4 22.23 -45.59 27.85
CA THR A 4 23.12 -44.38 27.95
C THR A 4 23.42 -43.51 26.71
N LYS A 5 23.03 -42.22 26.68
CA LYS A 5 23.60 -41.03 27.40
C LYS A 5 25.09 -40.75 27.15
N SER A 6 25.39 -39.58 26.59
CA SER A 6 26.46 -38.70 27.10
C SER A 6 26.19 -37.21 26.78
N LYS A 7 26.68 -36.32 27.66
CA LYS A 7 26.72 -34.86 27.47
C LYS A 7 28.19 -34.45 27.34
N ALA A 8 28.49 -33.42 26.56
CA ALA A 8 29.74 -32.66 26.70
C ALA A 8 29.44 -31.16 26.80
N LYS A 9 29.82 -30.56 27.93
CA LYS A 9 30.01 -29.11 28.09
C LYS A 9 31.51 -28.85 28.10
N THR A 10 31.96 -27.79 27.43
CA THR A 10 33.30 -27.24 27.68
C THR A 10 33.24 -25.72 27.66
N ALA A 11 33.95 -25.09 28.59
CA ALA A 11 34.02 -23.64 28.71
C ALA A 11 35.43 -23.22 29.12
N ALA A 12 36.01 -22.26 28.39
CA ALA A 12 37.23 -21.52 28.77
C ALA A 12 37.08 -20.09 28.21
N LYS A 13 36.85 -19.04 29.00
CA LYS A 13 37.75 -18.28 29.89
C LYS A 13 38.86 -17.46 29.17
N LYS A 14 38.63 -16.14 29.19
CA LYS A 14 39.58 -15.02 29.36
C LYS A 14 40.73 -14.82 28.35
N ALA A 15 40.74 -13.63 27.74
CA ALA A 15 41.82 -12.65 27.98
C ALA A 15 41.32 -11.20 27.80
N LYS A 16 41.64 -10.34 28.77
CA LYS A 16 41.80 -8.87 28.59
C LYS A 16 43.29 -8.60 28.69
N PRO A 17 43.78 -7.52 28.07
CA PRO A 17 44.62 -6.62 28.85
C PRO A 17 44.07 -5.19 28.86
N ALA A 18 44.44 -4.46 29.89
CA ALA A 18 44.16 -3.03 30.03
C ALA A 18 45.40 -2.31 30.56
N SER A 19 45.74 -1.19 29.94
CA SER A 19 46.58 -0.13 30.49
C SER A 19 46.20 1.15 29.72
N LYS A 20 45.70 2.19 30.39
CA LYS A 20 46.46 3.25 31.08
C LYS A 20 47.37 4.02 30.09
N ALA A 21 47.39 5.35 30.05
CA ALA A 21 47.10 6.30 31.14
C ALA A 21 46.79 7.73 30.63
N LYS A 22 46.08 8.53 31.47
CA LYS A 22 46.39 9.94 31.90
C LYS A 22 46.62 11.03 30.83
N LYS A 23 46.46 12.35 31.05
CA LYS A 23 45.84 13.23 32.09
C LYS A 23 45.83 14.65 31.48
N GLY A 24 44.94 15.54 31.93
CA GLY A 24 44.98 16.97 31.58
C GLY A 24 43.57 17.57 31.55
N ALA A 25 42.98 17.94 32.69
CA ALA A 25 43.23 19.12 33.52
C ALA A 25 42.49 20.37 32.99
N ALA A 26 41.75 21.04 33.89
CA ALA A 26 40.76 22.07 33.54
C ALA A 26 41.12 23.46 34.10
N SER A 27 40.63 24.50 33.44
CA SER A 27 40.39 25.86 33.99
C SER A 27 39.26 26.50 33.15
N LYS A 28 38.17 27.11 33.67
CA LYS A 28 38.06 28.34 34.49
C LYS A 28 38.87 29.49 33.85
N LYS A 29 38.36 30.54 33.20
CA LYS A 29 37.38 31.60 33.57
C LYS A 29 37.08 32.41 32.27
N ALA A 30 36.12 33.33 32.13
CA ALA A 30 34.99 33.80 32.95
C ALA A 30 33.91 34.49 32.03
N ALA A 31 33.04 35.30 32.64
CA ALA A 31 31.91 36.03 32.07
C ALA A 31 32.21 37.46 31.57
N ALA A 32 31.43 37.94 30.59
CA ALA A 32 31.04 39.36 30.46
C ALA A 32 29.76 39.55 29.60
N LYS A 33 28.77 40.23 30.18
CA LYS A 33 27.60 40.95 29.60
C LYS A 33 27.51 42.25 30.45
N PRO A 34 26.84 43.38 30.09
CA PRO A 34 25.54 43.42 29.38
C PRO A 34 25.23 44.71 28.55
N LYS A 35 23.94 44.87 28.16
CA LYS A 35 23.20 46.15 27.82
C LYS A 35 23.59 46.86 26.50
N ALA A 36 22.73 47.64 25.83
CA ALA A 36 21.27 47.90 25.88
C ALA A 36 20.82 48.35 24.46
N ALA A 37 19.74 47.85 23.87
CA ALA A 37 18.35 48.34 23.93
C ALA A 37 18.09 49.74 23.33
N GLU A 38 17.35 49.80 22.21
CA GLU A 38 16.53 50.96 21.84
C GLU A 38 15.20 50.51 21.18
N LYS A 39 14.15 51.33 21.33
CA LYS A 39 12.77 51.05 20.91
C LYS A 39 12.39 51.99 19.76
N THR A 40 11.57 51.56 18.80
CA THR A 40 10.69 52.50 18.08
C THR A 40 9.43 51.85 17.47
N GLN A 41 8.29 52.25 18.03
CA GLN A 41 6.93 52.35 17.47
C GLN A 41 6.27 53.50 18.28
N PRO A 42 5.18 54.17 17.84
CA PRO A 42 4.22 53.76 16.81
C PRO A 42 3.74 54.87 15.84
N THR A 43 2.95 54.50 14.82
CA THR A 43 1.85 55.34 14.30
C THR A 43 0.64 54.49 13.90
N LYS A 44 -0.56 55.06 14.04
CA LYS A 44 -1.86 54.43 13.74
C LYS A 44 -2.52 55.06 12.51
N ALA A 45 -3.45 54.30 11.93
CA ALA A 45 -4.70 54.72 11.25
C ALA A 45 -4.73 54.89 9.71
N ALA A 46 -5.33 53.91 9.03
CA ALA A 46 -6.37 54.04 7.98
C ALA A 46 -6.76 52.62 7.47
N LYS A 47 -7.68 51.89 8.12
CA LYS A 47 -9.13 51.76 7.81
C LYS A 47 -9.54 51.22 6.42
N LYS A 48 -10.16 50.01 6.49
CA LYS A 48 -11.26 49.44 5.69
C LYS A 48 -10.99 48.66 4.39
N ALA A 49 -11.85 47.63 4.23
CA ALA A 49 -12.02 46.66 3.13
C ALA A 49 -10.87 45.62 3.01
N GLN A 50 -11.11 44.30 2.89
CA GLN A 50 -12.36 43.55 2.72
C GLN A 50 -12.45 42.37 3.72
N ALA A 51 -13.65 42.10 4.24
CA ALA A 51 -13.89 40.97 5.14
C ALA A 51 -14.13 39.67 4.34
N ALA A 52 -13.06 39.08 3.82
CA ALA A 52 -13.11 37.70 3.32
C ALA A 52 -13.39 36.76 4.51
N LYS A 53 -14.59 36.19 4.57
CA LYS A 53 -14.92 35.14 5.55
C LYS A 53 -14.03 33.93 5.29
N SER A 54 -12.94 33.82 6.05
CA SER A 54 -12.11 32.61 6.06
C SER A 54 -13.00 31.44 6.52
N VAL A 55 -13.43 30.61 5.58
CA VAL A 55 -14.04 29.33 5.88
C VAL A 55 -13.00 28.56 6.70
N LYS A 56 -13.26 28.38 8.00
CA LYS A 56 -12.46 27.49 8.82
C LYS A 56 -12.68 26.08 8.33
N THR A 57 -11.89 25.66 7.35
CA THR A 57 -11.69 24.24 7.04
C THR A 57 -11.31 23.59 8.36
N LYS A 58 -12.19 22.76 8.93
CA LYS A 58 -11.85 21.94 10.09
C LYS A 58 -10.55 21.22 9.72
N ALA A 59 -9.48 21.45 10.48
CA ALA A 59 -8.27 20.66 10.33
C ALA A 59 -8.68 19.18 10.43
N ARG A 60 -8.28 18.35 9.46
CA ARG A 60 -8.53 16.91 9.55
C ARG A 60 -7.99 16.43 10.90
N PRO A 61 -8.76 15.68 11.70
CA PRO A 61 -8.25 15.13 12.95
C PRO A 61 -7.00 14.31 12.62
N LYS A 62 -5.91 14.53 13.38
CA LYS A 62 -4.61 13.85 13.21
C LYS A 62 -4.81 12.42 12.70
N ASP A 63 -4.17 12.07 11.59
CA ASP A 63 -4.32 10.74 11.02
C ASP A 63 -3.83 9.68 12.02
N VAL A 64 -4.79 9.02 12.66
CA VAL A 64 -4.56 7.88 13.57
C VAL A 64 -4.16 6.64 12.76
N LEU A 65 -4.47 6.66 11.45
CA LEU A 65 -4.05 5.69 10.46
C LEU A 65 -2.65 6.05 9.93
N ASP A 66 -1.64 5.73 10.72
CA ASP A 66 -0.24 5.79 10.29
C ASP A 66 0.19 4.42 9.74
N PHE A 67 0.64 4.42 8.47
CA PHE A 67 1.13 3.24 7.77
C PHE A 67 2.66 3.27 7.53
N GLY A 68 3.40 4.22 8.13
CA GLY A 68 4.85 4.35 7.93
C GLY A 68 5.67 3.14 8.40
N ASP A 69 5.15 2.38 9.38
CA ASP A 69 5.75 1.13 9.87
C ASP A 69 5.54 -0.08 8.89
N PHE A 70 4.74 0.08 7.83
CA PHE A 70 4.48 -0.98 6.86
C PHE A 70 5.42 -0.87 5.65
N PRO A 71 5.80 -2.01 5.04
CA PRO A 71 6.58 -1.98 3.81
C PRO A 71 5.92 -1.21 2.66
N ALA A 72 6.75 -0.58 1.83
CA ALA A 72 6.34 -0.04 0.54
C ALA A 72 5.58 -1.09 -0.30
N GLY A 73 4.53 -0.67 -0.99
CA GLY A 73 3.66 -1.56 -1.78
C GLY A 73 2.75 -2.51 -0.99
N SER A 74 2.99 -2.77 0.30
CA SER A 74 2.18 -3.71 1.10
C SER A 74 0.81 -3.17 1.54
N VAL A 75 0.63 -1.85 1.47
CA VAL A 75 -0.62 -1.15 1.78
C VAL A 75 -1.12 -0.45 0.52
N THR A 76 -2.38 -0.72 0.15
CA THR A 76 -3.07 -0.02 -0.95
C THR A 76 -4.31 0.67 -0.41
N ARG A 77 -4.55 1.91 -0.83
CA ARG A 77 -5.73 2.69 -0.45
C ARG A 77 -6.69 2.79 -1.63
N GLN A 78 -7.97 2.61 -1.36
CA GLN A 78 -9.07 2.84 -2.29
C GLN A 78 -10.11 3.72 -1.61
N ASP A 79 -10.47 4.84 -2.24
CA ASP A 79 -11.55 5.71 -1.77
C ASP A 79 -12.84 5.40 -2.53
N VAL A 80 -13.93 5.14 -1.80
CA VAL A 80 -15.26 4.84 -2.36
C VAL A 80 -16.26 5.86 -1.82
N THR A 81 -17.09 6.45 -2.69
CA THR A 81 -18.13 7.40 -2.28
C THR A 81 -19.48 6.72 -2.22
N LEU A 82 -20.27 7.03 -1.20
CA LEU A 82 -21.61 6.49 -0.97
C LEU A 82 -22.65 7.61 -0.90
N CYS A 83 -23.78 7.49 -1.61
CA CYS A 83 -24.88 8.45 -1.50
C CYS A 83 -25.85 8.10 -0.36
N LEU A 84 -25.78 8.88 0.73
CA LEU A 84 -26.70 8.74 1.86
C LEU A 84 -28.14 9.10 1.51
N SER A 85 -28.38 10.03 0.58
CA SER A 85 -29.76 10.37 0.17
C SER A 85 -30.46 9.18 -0.50
N CYS A 86 -29.75 8.44 -1.37
CA CYS A 86 -30.35 7.28 -2.02
C CYS A 86 -30.60 6.13 -1.01
N ILE A 87 -29.68 5.89 -0.06
CA ILE A 87 -29.88 4.89 1.01
C ILE A 87 -31.01 5.29 1.96
N TYR A 88 -31.09 6.56 2.35
CA TYR A 88 -32.13 7.01 3.26
C TYR A 88 -33.51 6.85 2.62
N LYS A 89 -33.66 7.24 1.34
CA LYS A 89 -34.87 6.97 0.54
C LYS A 89 -35.19 5.47 0.43
N LEU A 90 -34.20 4.59 0.31
CA LEU A 90 -34.41 3.14 0.33
C LEU A 90 -35.06 2.71 1.66
N PHE A 91 -34.47 3.10 2.78
CA PHE A 91 -34.97 2.75 4.11
C PHE A 91 -36.34 3.35 4.42
N THR A 92 -36.58 4.63 4.12
CA THR A 92 -37.85 5.29 4.47
C THR A 92 -38.97 4.98 3.49
N ASN A 93 -38.71 4.98 2.18
CA ASN A 93 -39.78 4.93 1.18
C ASN A 93 -40.06 3.51 0.67
N GLN A 94 -39.06 2.63 0.60
CA GLN A 94 -39.26 1.24 0.14
C GLN A 94 -39.41 0.27 1.31
N LEU A 95 -38.68 0.47 2.41
CA LEU A 95 -38.72 -0.40 3.58
C LEU A 95 -39.59 0.16 4.73
N GLY A 96 -40.21 1.33 4.56
CA GLY A 96 -41.16 1.91 5.52
C GLY A 96 -40.56 2.27 6.89
N LEU A 97 -39.24 2.34 7.03
CA LEU A 97 -38.59 2.61 8.30
C LEU A 97 -38.75 4.08 8.71
N ALA A 98 -39.06 4.32 9.99
CA ALA A 98 -39.08 5.67 10.54
C ALA A 98 -37.69 6.35 10.41
N PRO A 99 -37.62 7.69 10.18
CA PRO A 99 -36.39 8.48 10.07
C PRO A 99 -35.26 8.11 11.03
N ARG A 100 -35.58 7.98 12.32
CA ARG A 100 -34.61 7.63 13.39
C ARG A 100 -34.11 6.20 13.30
N THR A 101 -34.95 5.27 12.84
CA THR A 101 -34.59 3.86 12.60
C THR A 101 -33.68 3.75 11.38
N ALA A 102 -34.03 4.42 10.27
CA ALA A 102 -33.19 4.49 9.07
C ALA A 102 -31.79 5.08 9.38
N TYR A 103 -31.70 6.14 10.19
CA TYR A 103 -30.43 6.68 10.67
C TYR A 103 -29.62 5.67 11.50
N ASN A 104 -30.25 4.95 12.43
CA ASN A 104 -29.57 3.94 13.25
C ASN A 104 -29.00 2.80 12.39
N GLU A 105 -29.73 2.35 11.36
CA GLU A 105 -29.25 1.32 10.43
C GLU A 105 -28.09 1.83 9.55
N ILE A 106 -28.14 3.07 9.05
CA ILE A 106 -27.00 3.70 8.36
C ILE A 106 -25.78 3.80 9.31
N ARG A 107 -25.99 4.13 10.58
CA ARG A 107 -24.92 4.24 11.59
C ARG A 107 -24.30 2.87 11.94
N ARG A 108 -25.09 1.80 11.93
CA ARG A 108 -24.63 0.42 12.17
C ARG A 108 -23.98 -0.24 10.95
N TYR A 109 -24.20 0.31 9.75
CA TYR A 109 -23.72 -0.30 8.52
C TYR A 109 -22.19 -0.41 8.46
N ALA A 110 -21.70 -1.64 8.55
CA ALA A 110 -20.34 -2.03 8.25
C ALA A 110 -20.31 -2.65 6.83
N PRO A 111 -19.72 -1.98 5.83
CA PRO A 111 -19.64 -2.52 4.48
C PRO A 111 -18.76 -3.77 4.43
N SER A 112 -19.20 -4.79 3.69
CA SER A 112 -18.37 -5.96 3.44
C SER A 112 -17.24 -5.66 2.46
N VAL A 113 -16.15 -6.44 2.49
CA VAL A 113 -15.05 -6.32 1.50
C VAL A 113 -15.61 -6.48 0.08
N GLY A 114 -16.46 -7.48 -0.14
CA GLY A 114 -17.12 -7.72 -1.42
C GLY A 114 -17.90 -6.51 -1.93
N GLU A 115 -18.68 -5.83 -1.09
CA GLU A 115 -19.39 -4.59 -1.48
C GLU A 115 -18.44 -3.44 -1.89
N LEU A 116 -17.23 -3.38 -1.31
CA LEU A 116 -16.25 -2.31 -1.54
C LEU A 116 -15.31 -2.60 -2.74
N THR A 117 -15.09 -3.88 -3.07
CA THR A 117 -14.18 -4.30 -4.14
C THR A 117 -14.90 -4.88 -5.36
N ALA A 118 -16.21 -5.11 -5.31
CA ALA A 118 -16.97 -5.59 -6.46
C ALA A 118 -16.98 -4.60 -7.63
N ARG A 119 -16.94 -5.14 -8.85
CA ARG A 119 -17.05 -4.37 -10.09
C ARG A 119 -18.47 -3.79 -10.31
N PRO A 120 -19.56 -4.56 -10.14
CA PRO A 120 -20.90 -4.00 -9.98
C PRO A 120 -21.12 -3.59 -8.50
N PRO A 121 -21.41 -2.32 -8.19
CA PRO A 121 -21.65 -1.90 -6.81
C PRO A 121 -23.05 -2.35 -6.35
N ALA A 122 -23.14 -3.09 -5.24
CA ALA A 122 -24.40 -3.59 -4.69
C ALA A 122 -25.27 -2.50 -4.02
N ARG A 123 -24.70 -1.31 -3.82
CA ARG A 123 -25.33 -0.10 -3.27
C ARG A 123 -25.01 1.07 -4.22
N PRO A 124 -25.58 2.27 -4.03
CA PRO A 124 -25.17 3.48 -4.76
C PRO A 124 -23.78 3.99 -4.30
N PHE A 125 -22.78 3.10 -4.38
CA PHE A 125 -21.36 3.40 -4.34
C PHE A 125 -20.91 3.87 -5.72
N PHE A 126 -20.07 4.88 -5.77
CA PHE A 126 -19.46 5.36 -7.00
C PHE A 126 -18.04 5.85 -6.72
N LYS A 127 -17.16 5.72 -7.72
CA LYS A 127 -15.86 6.40 -7.69
C LYS A 127 -16.11 7.89 -7.95
N THR A 128 -15.49 8.77 -7.17
CA THR A 128 -15.45 10.19 -7.50
C THR A 128 -14.49 10.36 -8.68
N SER A 129 -15.00 10.37 -9.90
CA SER A 129 -14.21 10.83 -11.05
C SER A 129 -13.90 12.32 -10.85
N ASP A 130 -12.61 12.67 -10.91
CA ASP A 130 -12.00 13.96 -10.60
C ASP A 130 -12.93 15.17 -10.70
N GLU A 131 -13.38 15.65 -9.54
CA GLU A 131 -14.18 16.86 -9.26
C GLU A 131 -15.51 17.09 -10.03
N LYS A 132 -15.75 16.40 -11.14
CA LYS A 132 -16.81 16.71 -12.13
C LYS A 132 -18.20 16.23 -11.77
N ASN A 133 -18.35 15.38 -10.76
CA ASN A 133 -19.66 14.89 -10.29
C ASN A 133 -20.06 15.55 -8.96
N PRO A 134 -20.60 16.79 -8.96
CA PRO A 134 -21.15 17.44 -7.76
C PRO A 134 -22.48 16.83 -7.29
N ARG A 135 -23.01 15.84 -8.01
CA ARG A 135 -24.27 15.15 -7.75
C ARG A 135 -24.11 13.64 -7.83
N CYS A 136 -25.00 12.91 -7.17
CA CYS A 136 -25.03 11.45 -7.18
C CYS A 136 -25.52 10.93 -8.54
N PRO A 137 -24.83 10.00 -9.22
CA PRO A 137 -25.25 9.48 -10.52
C PRO A 137 -26.57 8.67 -10.47
N TYR A 138 -27.02 8.25 -9.28
CA TYR A 138 -28.23 7.41 -9.12
C TYR A 138 -29.50 8.18 -8.75
N CYS A 139 -29.37 9.28 -8.00
CA CYS A 139 -30.54 10.01 -7.48
C CYS A 139 -30.36 11.55 -7.46
N ASP A 140 -29.39 12.05 -8.24
CA ASP A 140 -29.02 13.47 -8.45
C ASP A 140 -28.78 14.31 -7.16
N ALA A 141 -28.64 13.64 -6.02
CA ALA A 141 -28.46 14.31 -4.73
C ALA A 141 -27.11 15.05 -4.67
N PRO A 142 -27.07 16.29 -4.15
CA PRO A 142 -25.86 17.12 -4.14
C PRO A 142 -24.76 16.56 -3.22
N LYS A 143 -23.50 16.89 -3.50
CA LYS A 143 -22.26 16.42 -2.83
C LYS A 143 -22.29 16.41 -1.29
N ARG A 144 -23.11 17.24 -0.64
CA ARG A 144 -23.31 17.21 0.82
C ARG A 144 -23.90 15.90 1.37
N TRP A 145 -24.59 15.11 0.53
CA TRP A 145 -25.13 13.79 0.86
C TRP A 145 -24.16 12.64 0.59
N HIS A 146 -22.95 12.96 0.13
CA HIS A 146 -21.92 11.97 -0.17
C HIS A 146 -21.09 11.74 1.09
N ALA A 147 -20.88 10.47 1.43
CA ALA A 147 -19.93 10.03 2.44
C ALA A 147 -18.78 9.30 1.74
N ALA A 148 -17.55 9.76 1.94
CA ALA A 148 -16.38 8.99 1.54
C ALA A 148 -16.07 7.88 2.55
N LEU A 149 -15.60 6.74 2.04
CA LEU A 149 -15.05 5.63 2.80
C LEU A 149 -13.65 5.36 2.26
N ALA A 150 -12.63 5.58 3.10
CA ALA A 150 -11.27 5.20 2.78
C ALA A 150 -11.05 3.75 3.22
N VAL A 151 -10.68 2.89 2.27
CA VAL A 151 -10.46 1.46 2.47
C VAL A 151 -8.99 1.16 2.25
N TYR A 152 -8.31 0.68 3.30
CA TYR A 152 -6.90 0.32 3.25
C TYR A 152 -6.78 -1.21 3.25
N ARG A 153 -6.31 -1.78 2.13
CA ARG A 153 -5.95 -3.22 2.02
C ARG A 153 -4.48 -3.37 2.36
N VAL A 154 -4.20 -4.18 3.38
CA VAL A 154 -2.85 -4.60 3.79
C VAL A 154 -2.67 -6.07 3.42
N GLU A 155 -1.62 -6.39 2.66
CA GLU A 155 -1.23 -7.78 2.42
C GLU A 155 -0.63 -8.38 3.70
N GLY A 156 -1.23 -9.45 4.21
CA GLY A 156 -0.81 -10.12 5.44
C GLY A 156 0.39 -11.03 5.21
N GLY A 157 1.43 -10.88 6.04
CA GLY A 157 2.59 -11.75 6.04
C GLY A 157 3.61 -11.33 7.10
N ARG A 158 4.73 -12.05 7.17
CA ARG A 158 5.78 -11.87 8.20
C ARG A 158 6.32 -10.42 8.27
N ALA A 159 6.31 -9.69 7.16
CA ALA A 159 6.77 -8.30 7.09
C ALA A 159 5.74 -7.27 7.60
N SER A 160 4.44 -7.54 7.48
CA SER A 160 3.34 -6.61 7.84
C SER A 160 2.64 -6.96 9.15
N ASP A 161 2.77 -8.19 9.66
CA ASP A 161 2.08 -8.68 10.87
C ASP A 161 2.34 -7.83 12.12
N ALA A 162 3.59 -7.41 12.34
CA ALA A 162 3.96 -6.62 13.51
C ALA A 162 3.37 -5.20 13.45
N ALA A 163 3.52 -4.53 12.30
CA ALA A 163 2.95 -3.21 12.04
C ALA A 163 1.41 -3.24 12.13
N ARG A 164 0.74 -4.25 11.57
CA ARG A 164 -0.71 -4.44 11.69
C ARG A 164 -1.15 -4.55 13.15
N ARG A 165 -0.47 -5.39 13.95
CA ARG A 165 -0.80 -5.54 15.39
C ARG A 165 -0.55 -4.26 16.19
N ALA A 166 0.44 -3.45 15.80
CA ALA A 166 0.67 -2.14 16.41
C ALA A 166 -0.42 -1.13 16.03
N LEU A 167 -0.80 -1.06 14.75
CA LEU A 167 -1.87 -0.20 14.25
C LEU A 167 -3.22 -0.51 14.91
N LEU A 168 -3.60 -1.80 14.99
CA LEU A 168 -4.82 -2.25 15.66
C LEU A 168 -4.90 -1.83 17.14
N LYS A 169 -3.75 -1.73 17.83
CA LYS A 169 -3.68 -1.26 19.23
C LYS A 169 -3.72 0.26 19.37
N LYS A 170 -3.28 1.01 18.35
CA LYS A 170 -3.31 2.48 18.33
C LYS A 170 -4.72 3.03 18.04
N LEU A 171 -5.55 2.28 17.29
CA LEU A 171 -6.83 2.78 16.78
C LEU A 171 -7.95 2.72 17.84
N PRO A 172 -8.79 3.77 17.96
CA PRO A 172 -9.89 3.79 18.92
C PRO A 172 -10.99 2.82 18.49
N THR A 173 -11.38 1.93 19.42
CA THR A 173 -12.53 1.04 19.28
C THR A 173 -13.87 1.74 19.56
N LYS A 174 -13.83 2.92 20.17
CA LYS A 174 -15.03 3.71 20.50
C LYS A 174 -15.72 4.21 19.23
N ASP A 175 -17.06 4.16 19.24
CA ASP A 175 -17.94 4.63 18.18
C ASP A 175 -17.78 3.91 16.81
N GLU A 176 -17.13 2.74 16.78
CA GLU A 176 -16.93 1.90 15.57
C GLU A 176 -16.36 2.65 14.34
N GLN A 177 -15.51 3.65 14.60
CA GLN A 177 -14.94 4.54 13.58
C GLN A 177 -14.09 3.79 12.54
N PHE A 178 -13.53 2.64 12.92
CA PHE A 178 -12.74 1.76 12.07
C PHE A 178 -13.32 0.35 12.11
N VAL A 179 -13.61 -0.21 10.94
CA VAL A 179 -13.98 -1.63 10.79
C VAL A 179 -12.81 -2.40 10.23
N PHE A 180 -12.52 -3.55 10.83
CA PHE A 180 -11.45 -4.44 10.43
C PHE A 180 -12.02 -5.76 9.93
N THR A 181 -11.69 -6.12 8.69
CA THR A 181 -12.11 -7.38 8.08
C THR A 181 -10.89 -8.17 7.65
N GLU A 182 -10.82 -9.44 8.02
CA GLU A 182 -9.84 -10.40 7.50
C GLU A 182 -10.50 -11.24 6.41
N GLU A 183 -9.85 -11.33 5.25
CA GLU A 183 -10.25 -12.18 4.15
C GLU A 183 -9.16 -13.24 3.90
N LYS A 184 -9.55 -14.51 3.84
CA LYS A 184 -8.65 -15.63 3.54
C LYS A 184 -8.63 -15.85 2.03
N LYS A 185 -7.45 -15.87 1.42
CA LYS A 185 -7.23 -16.11 0.00
C LYS A 185 -6.01 -17.00 -0.19
N THR A 186 -5.75 -17.48 -1.40
CA THR A 186 -4.46 -18.09 -1.73
C THR A 186 -3.44 -17.04 -2.14
N SER A 187 -2.14 -17.33 -2.01
CA SER A 187 -1.08 -16.40 -2.43
C SER A 187 -1.14 -16.09 -3.94
N LYS A 188 -1.49 -17.10 -4.75
CA LYS A 188 -1.82 -16.96 -6.18
C LYS A 188 -2.96 -15.96 -6.43
N GLN A 189 -4.07 -16.03 -5.67
CA GLN A 189 -5.18 -15.07 -5.77
C GLN A 189 -4.74 -13.63 -5.39
N VAL A 190 -4.04 -13.47 -4.27
CA VAL A 190 -3.54 -12.16 -3.81
C VAL A 190 -2.63 -11.50 -4.86
N PHE A 191 -1.79 -12.31 -5.51
CA PHE A 191 -0.90 -11.86 -6.58
C PHE A 191 -1.65 -11.43 -7.86
N PHE A 192 -2.67 -12.17 -8.30
CA PHE A 192 -3.45 -11.75 -9.46
C PHE A 192 -4.27 -10.48 -9.21
N GLU A 193 -4.83 -10.29 -8.00
CA GLU A 193 -5.44 -9.01 -7.62
C GLU A 193 -4.44 -7.85 -7.60
N TRP A 194 -3.20 -8.11 -7.18
CA TRP A 194 -2.12 -7.13 -7.21
C TRP A 194 -1.74 -6.77 -8.65
N LEU A 195 -1.61 -7.76 -9.55
CA LEU A 195 -1.39 -7.55 -10.98
C LEU A 195 -2.51 -6.73 -11.64
N GLU A 196 -3.77 -7.03 -11.35
CA GLU A 196 -4.90 -6.29 -11.91
C GLU A 196 -4.88 -4.82 -11.49
N ARG A 197 -4.62 -4.55 -10.21
CA ARG A 197 -4.49 -3.17 -9.68
C ARG A 197 -3.29 -2.45 -10.28
N LEU A 198 -2.15 -3.13 -10.38
CA LEU A 198 -0.94 -2.59 -11.01
C LEU A 198 -1.26 -2.19 -12.47
N GLY A 199 -1.90 -3.07 -13.24
CA GLY A 199 -2.35 -2.77 -14.60
C GLY A 199 -3.33 -1.59 -14.70
N GLN A 200 -4.17 -1.35 -13.70
CA GLN A 200 -5.05 -0.17 -13.65
C GLN A 200 -4.30 1.15 -13.36
N THR A 201 -3.07 1.09 -12.83
CA THR A 201 -2.24 2.26 -12.50
C THR A 201 -1.16 2.57 -13.54
N LEU A 202 -0.90 1.66 -14.48
CA LEU A 202 0.15 1.77 -15.47
C LEU A 202 -0.41 2.25 -16.82
N ASP A 203 0.32 3.17 -17.47
CA ASP A 203 0.06 3.55 -18.85
C ASP A 203 0.89 2.68 -19.80
N PHE A 204 0.24 1.74 -20.49
CA PHE A 204 0.90 0.81 -21.41
C PHE A 204 1.15 1.38 -22.81
N GLU A 205 0.49 2.49 -23.16
CA GLU A 205 0.43 3.03 -24.52
C GLU A 205 1.42 4.17 -24.71
N THR A 206 1.47 5.12 -23.77
CA THR A 206 2.16 6.41 -23.96
C THR A 206 3.53 6.54 -23.27
N ASP A 207 3.87 5.68 -22.31
CA ASP A 207 5.11 5.78 -21.51
C ASP A 207 5.90 4.47 -21.47
N GLU A 208 7.22 4.48 -21.71
CA GLU A 208 8.05 3.28 -21.51
C GLU A 208 8.43 3.06 -20.05
N ALA A 209 8.32 4.09 -19.19
CA ALA A 209 8.66 3.99 -17.77
C ALA A 209 7.69 3.10 -16.98
N TRP A 210 6.53 2.71 -17.53
CA TRP A 210 5.68 1.70 -16.90
C TRP A 210 6.44 0.40 -16.63
N MET A 211 7.39 0.02 -17.50
CA MET A 211 8.21 -1.19 -17.30
C MET A 211 9.13 -1.07 -16.07
N LEU A 212 9.67 0.13 -15.82
CA LEU A 212 10.45 0.43 -14.60
C LEU A 212 9.54 0.46 -13.36
N ALA A 213 8.34 1.04 -13.47
CA ALA A 213 7.36 1.08 -12.39
C ALA A 213 6.87 -0.34 -12.01
N ALA A 214 6.60 -1.20 -12.98
CA ALA A 214 6.22 -2.60 -12.75
C ALA A 214 7.37 -3.40 -12.10
N ALA A 215 8.61 -3.21 -12.56
CA ALA A 215 9.79 -3.82 -11.95
C ALA A 215 9.96 -3.36 -10.50
N ARG A 216 9.88 -2.06 -10.23
CA ARG A 216 9.94 -1.49 -8.89
C ARG A 216 8.85 -2.04 -7.98
N ALA A 217 7.59 -2.06 -8.43
CA ALA A 217 6.46 -2.55 -7.64
C ALA A 217 6.60 -4.03 -7.26
N TYR A 218 7.14 -4.86 -8.16
CA TYR A 218 7.45 -6.26 -7.86
C TYR A 218 8.56 -6.40 -6.81
N LEU A 219 9.64 -5.63 -6.98
CA LEU A 219 10.80 -5.65 -6.10
C LEU A 219 10.46 -5.14 -4.68
N GLU A 220 9.67 -4.07 -4.57
CA GLU A 220 9.10 -3.59 -3.30
C GLU A 220 8.27 -4.67 -2.60
N ARG A 221 7.48 -5.44 -3.35
CA ARG A 221 6.68 -6.54 -2.80
C ARG A 221 7.52 -7.75 -2.36
N ARG A 222 8.59 -8.09 -3.12
CA ARG A 222 9.46 -9.25 -2.84
C ARG A 222 10.44 -8.99 -1.70
N GLU A 223 11.08 -7.82 -1.70
CA GLU A 223 12.10 -7.41 -0.72
C GLU A 223 11.66 -6.14 0.03
N PRO A 224 10.61 -6.24 0.87
CA PRO A 224 9.96 -5.11 1.56
C PRO A 224 10.85 -4.28 2.50
N LYS A 225 12.10 -4.70 2.72
CA LYS A 225 13.06 -4.06 3.63
C LYS A 225 14.12 -3.23 2.92
N ALA A 226 14.27 -3.38 1.60
CA ALA A 226 15.22 -2.60 0.84
C ALA A 226 14.62 -1.22 0.51
N ASP A 227 15.46 -0.18 0.51
CA ASP A 227 15.06 1.16 0.09
C ASP A 227 15.01 1.24 -1.44
N TRP A 228 13.88 0.76 -1.99
CA TRP A 228 13.63 0.79 -3.43
C TRP A 228 13.43 2.20 -3.99
N ALA A 229 13.11 3.19 -3.15
CA ALA A 229 13.04 4.58 -3.59
C ALA A 229 14.45 5.09 -3.92
N ALA A 230 15.40 4.90 -3.00
CA ALA A 230 16.82 5.21 -3.24
C ALA A 230 17.44 4.32 -4.34
N ALA A 231 17.05 3.05 -4.44
CA ALA A 231 17.55 2.15 -5.48
C ALA A 231 17.13 2.57 -6.90
N PHE A 232 15.89 3.06 -7.08
CA PHE A 232 15.35 3.49 -8.38
C PHE A 232 15.56 4.97 -8.71
N GLU A 233 16.04 5.81 -7.77
CA GLU A 233 16.23 7.24 -8.00
C GLU A 233 17.16 7.53 -9.20
N GLY A 234 16.61 8.02 -10.31
CA GLY A 234 17.38 8.30 -11.53
C GLY A 234 17.79 7.06 -12.33
N VAL A 235 17.28 5.87 -12.02
CA VAL A 235 17.45 4.66 -12.84
C VAL A 235 16.69 4.81 -14.15
N ARG A 236 17.38 4.60 -15.27
CA ARG A 236 16.82 4.65 -16.63
C ARG A 236 16.70 3.28 -17.30
N ALA A 237 17.40 2.27 -16.77
CA ALA A 237 17.34 0.91 -17.30
C ALA A 237 17.58 -0.13 -16.20
N VAL A 238 16.80 -1.21 -16.25
CA VAL A 238 17.07 -2.45 -15.51
C VAL A 238 17.71 -3.45 -16.46
N ARG A 239 18.72 -4.19 -16.00
CA ARG A 239 19.47 -5.17 -16.81
C ARG A 239 19.72 -6.45 -16.04
N ARG A 240 19.85 -7.57 -16.76
CA ARG A 240 20.36 -8.83 -16.20
C ARG A 240 21.85 -8.66 -15.87
N SER A 241 22.22 -9.01 -14.64
CA SER A 241 23.62 -9.17 -14.25
C SER A 241 24.18 -10.50 -14.73
N GLN A 242 25.47 -10.50 -15.06
CA GLN A 242 26.27 -11.73 -15.25
C GLN A 242 27.21 -12.00 -14.07
N ARG A 243 27.37 -11.05 -13.14
CA ARG A 243 28.28 -11.14 -11.98
C ARG A 243 27.57 -11.46 -10.65
N LEU A 244 26.25 -11.29 -10.59
CA LEU A 244 25.45 -11.57 -9.40
C LEU A 244 24.76 -12.92 -9.53
N GLU A 245 24.94 -13.79 -8.54
CA GLU A 245 24.15 -15.01 -8.38
C GLU A 245 22.77 -14.71 -7.76
N GLU A 246 22.74 -13.81 -6.76
CA GLU A 246 21.54 -13.38 -6.05
C GLU A 246 21.45 -11.85 -5.88
N GLY A 247 20.25 -11.35 -5.59
CA GLY A 247 20.00 -9.95 -5.27
C GLY A 247 20.14 -8.99 -6.46
N TRP A 248 20.62 -7.78 -6.18
CA TRP A 248 20.72 -6.66 -7.12
C TRP A 248 21.86 -5.72 -6.77
N GLU A 249 22.30 -4.94 -7.75
CA GLU A 249 23.35 -3.93 -7.61
C GLU A 249 23.03 -2.72 -8.48
N ARG A 250 23.36 -1.51 -8.01
CA ARG A 250 23.13 -0.27 -8.75
C ARG A 250 24.44 0.31 -9.26
N GLU A 251 24.52 0.58 -10.56
CA GLU A 251 25.68 1.20 -11.22
C GLU A 251 25.20 2.47 -11.96
N GLY A 252 25.33 3.62 -11.31
CA GLY A 252 24.88 4.92 -11.83
C GLY A 252 23.37 4.97 -12.12
N ALA A 253 23.01 5.04 -13.40
CA ALA A 253 21.63 5.07 -13.91
C ALA A 253 21.10 3.68 -14.32
N ARG A 254 21.82 2.59 -14.00
CA ARG A 254 21.44 1.21 -14.30
C ARG A 254 21.25 0.41 -13.02
N LEU A 255 20.19 -0.40 -12.98
CA LEU A 255 19.96 -1.40 -11.95
C LEU A 255 20.23 -2.79 -12.53
N PHE A 256 21.19 -3.50 -11.98
CA PHE A 256 21.54 -4.87 -12.35
C PHE A 256 20.86 -5.84 -11.40
N LEU A 257 20.04 -6.75 -11.93
CA LEU A 257 19.38 -7.81 -11.16
C LEU A 257 20.05 -9.16 -11.43
N ALA A 258 20.17 -10.00 -10.40
CA ALA A 258 20.60 -11.39 -10.58
C ALA A 258 19.70 -12.14 -11.59
N PRO A 259 20.21 -13.16 -12.30
CA PRO A 259 19.48 -13.85 -13.38
C PRO A 259 18.07 -14.31 -13.02
N ALA A 260 17.86 -14.93 -11.86
CA ALA A 260 16.54 -15.37 -11.42
C ALA A 260 15.59 -14.18 -11.21
N LEU A 261 16.03 -13.19 -10.44
CA LEU A 261 15.26 -11.98 -10.12
C LEU A 261 14.89 -11.16 -11.37
N TYR A 262 15.78 -11.11 -12.37
CA TYR A 262 15.50 -10.48 -13.65
C TYR A 262 14.40 -11.21 -14.43
N ASN A 263 14.43 -12.55 -14.47
CA ASN A 263 13.41 -13.33 -15.16
C ASN A 263 12.04 -13.27 -14.46
N ASP A 264 12.02 -13.21 -13.12
CA ASP A 264 10.80 -12.98 -12.34
C ASP A 264 10.18 -11.61 -12.68
N VAL A 265 11.00 -10.55 -12.81
CA VAL A 265 10.55 -9.23 -13.29
C VAL A 265 10.01 -9.28 -14.72
N LEU A 266 10.67 -10.02 -15.63
CA LEU A 266 10.15 -10.22 -17.00
C LEU A 266 8.80 -10.94 -17.01
N LEU A 267 8.61 -11.94 -16.13
CA LEU A 267 7.34 -12.65 -15.98
C LEU A 267 6.22 -11.71 -15.51
N VAL A 268 6.48 -10.85 -14.53
CA VAL A 268 5.51 -9.84 -14.07
C VAL A 268 5.16 -8.85 -15.17
N GLN A 269 6.15 -8.31 -15.88
CA GLN A 269 5.92 -7.41 -17.02
C GLN A 269 5.11 -8.09 -18.13
N TYR A 270 5.42 -9.35 -18.42
CA TYR A 270 4.67 -10.15 -19.38
C TYR A 270 3.21 -10.31 -18.93
N LEU A 271 2.98 -10.75 -17.69
CA LEU A 271 1.63 -11.02 -17.16
C LEU A 271 0.76 -9.75 -17.13
N VAL A 272 1.30 -8.62 -16.64
CA VAL A 272 0.54 -7.38 -16.49
C VAL A 272 0.18 -6.73 -17.84
N SER A 273 0.97 -6.98 -18.89
CA SER A 273 0.76 -6.40 -20.24
C SER A 273 0.17 -7.38 -21.27
N ARG A 274 0.01 -8.67 -20.92
CA ARG A 274 -0.38 -9.76 -21.86
C ARG A 274 -1.70 -9.47 -22.59
N SER A 275 -2.63 -8.82 -21.92
CA SER A 275 -3.97 -8.46 -22.44
C SER A 275 -3.96 -7.35 -23.49
N HIS A 276 -2.88 -6.57 -23.63
CA HIS A 276 -2.94 -5.33 -24.41
C HIS A 276 -2.83 -5.56 -25.93
N ARG A 277 -1.81 -6.27 -26.47
CA ARG A 277 -1.64 -6.50 -27.92
C ARG A 277 -0.86 -7.78 -28.27
N HIS A 278 -1.53 -8.94 -28.35
CA HIS A 278 -1.00 -10.22 -28.86
C HIS A 278 0.35 -10.70 -28.26
N GLY A 279 0.65 -10.36 -27.01
CA GLY A 279 1.91 -10.72 -26.34
C GLY A 279 2.27 -9.69 -25.26
N GLY A 280 3.03 -10.12 -24.26
CA GLY A 280 3.48 -9.25 -23.18
C GLY A 280 4.69 -8.42 -23.61
N ARG A 281 4.68 -7.11 -23.30
CA ARG A 281 5.81 -6.21 -23.48
C ARG A 281 6.68 -6.26 -22.22
N THR A 282 8.00 -6.35 -22.40
CA THR A 282 8.99 -6.53 -21.33
C THR A 282 10.26 -5.74 -21.66
N PHE A 283 11.24 -5.70 -20.75
CA PHE A 283 12.58 -5.15 -21.05
C PHE A 283 13.31 -5.83 -22.22
N GLU A 284 12.87 -7.02 -22.64
CA GLU A 284 13.40 -7.79 -23.78
C GLU A 284 12.54 -7.62 -25.04
N GLY A 285 11.67 -6.61 -25.07
CA GLY A 285 10.72 -6.37 -26.14
C GLY A 285 9.38 -7.09 -25.94
N ARG A 286 8.63 -7.27 -27.03
CA ARG A 286 7.37 -8.01 -27.03
C ARG A 286 7.65 -9.51 -27.15
N LEU A 287 7.20 -10.28 -26.16
CA LEU A 287 7.34 -11.72 -26.13
C LEU A 287 5.95 -12.37 -26.28
N THR A 288 5.84 -13.38 -27.13
CA THR A 288 4.73 -14.35 -27.05
C THR A 288 5.01 -15.33 -25.90
N LEU A 289 4.01 -16.16 -25.51
CA LEU A 289 4.25 -17.21 -24.52
C LEU A 289 5.36 -18.20 -24.96
N PRO A 290 5.38 -18.69 -26.22
CA PRO A 290 6.51 -19.46 -26.75
C PRO A 290 7.88 -18.78 -26.58
N ASP A 291 7.98 -17.47 -26.86
CA ASP A 291 9.26 -16.75 -26.77
C ASP A 291 9.75 -16.63 -25.33
N LEU A 292 8.84 -16.33 -24.40
CA LEU A 292 9.12 -16.25 -22.96
C LEU A 292 9.64 -17.59 -22.44
N VAL A 293 8.91 -18.68 -22.69
CA VAL A 293 9.28 -20.04 -22.26
C VAL A 293 10.60 -20.47 -22.89
N GLY A 294 10.78 -20.24 -24.20
CA GLY A 294 12.01 -20.56 -24.92
C GLY A 294 13.22 -19.78 -24.39
N ARG A 295 13.02 -18.51 -24.00
CA ARG A 295 14.05 -17.68 -23.37
C ARG A 295 14.41 -18.19 -21.97
N MET A 296 13.41 -18.43 -21.12
CA MET A 296 13.64 -18.89 -19.74
C MET A 296 14.35 -20.24 -19.72
N ARG A 297 14.02 -21.15 -20.65
CA ARG A 297 14.74 -22.43 -20.81
C ARG A 297 16.18 -22.25 -21.26
N ARG A 298 16.43 -21.50 -22.35
CA ARG A 298 17.81 -21.21 -22.82
C ARG A 298 18.65 -20.44 -21.80
N GLY A 299 17.99 -19.70 -20.90
CA GLY A 299 18.64 -19.00 -19.80
C GLY A 299 18.92 -19.83 -18.54
N GLY A 300 18.56 -21.12 -18.52
CA GLY A 300 18.69 -22.03 -17.37
C GLY A 300 17.72 -21.75 -16.21
N HIS A 301 16.72 -20.89 -16.40
CA HIS A 301 15.83 -20.43 -15.33
C HIS A 301 14.78 -21.47 -14.94
N LEU A 302 14.22 -22.17 -15.95
CA LEU A 302 13.29 -23.27 -15.72
C LEU A 302 13.98 -24.42 -14.99
N ASP A 303 15.19 -24.79 -15.43
CA ASP A 303 15.99 -25.86 -14.82
C ASP A 303 16.37 -25.51 -13.37
N ALA A 304 16.73 -24.24 -13.10
CA ALA A 304 16.98 -23.74 -11.74
C ALA A 304 15.73 -23.72 -10.82
N GLN A 305 14.53 -23.78 -11.40
CA GLN A 305 13.26 -23.94 -10.68
C GLN A 305 12.73 -25.39 -10.75
N GLY A 306 13.46 -26.33 -11.35
CA GLY A 306 13.02 -27.71 -11.51
C GLY A 306 11.86 -27.93 -12.49
N ILE A 307 11.52 -26.93 -13.32
CA ILE A 307 10.41 -26.97 -14.28
C ILE A 307 10.88 -27.72 -15.54
N THR A 308 10.38 -28.94 -15.76
CA THR A 308 10.83 -29.86 -16.83
C THR A 308 9.83 -30.00 -17.98
N GLU A 309 8.60 -29.59 -17.75
CA GLU A 309 7.40 -29.70 -18.57
C GLU A 309 7.60 -29.13 -19.96
N ARG A 310 6.92 -29.70 -20.96
CA ARG A 310 7.07 -29.29 -22.37
C ARG A 310 5.91 -28.45 -22.89
N ASP A 311 4.72 -28.56 -22.28
CA ASP A 311 3.63 -27.66 -22.62
C ASP A 311 3.88 -26.25 -22.09
N ARG A 312 3.43 -25.25 -22.84
CA ARG A 312 3.74 -23.84 -22.59
C ARG A 312 2.81 -23.23 -21.53
N PHE A 313 1.61 -23.78 -21.35
CA PHE A 313 0.67 -23.37 -20.32
C PHE A 313 1.04 -23.99 -18.97
N ASP A 314 1.41 -25.28 -18.94
CA ASP A 314 1.92 -25.94 -17.73
C ASP A 314 3.16 -25.21 -17.17
N VAL A 315 4.13 -24.90 -18.04
CA VAL A 315 5.31 -24.11 -17.65
C VAL A 315 4.92 -22.71 -17.12
N LEU A 316 3.90 -22.06 -17.70
CA LEU A 316 3.44 -20.76 -17.21
C LEU A 316 2.77 -20.87 -15.84
N GLU A 317 1.99 -21.93 -15.61
CA GLU A 317 1.37 -22.19 -14.32
C GLU A 317 2.43 -22.44 -13.24
N GLN A 318 3.42 -23.29 -13.50
CA GLN A 318 4.51 -23.55 -12.55
C GLN A 318 5.41 -22.33 -12.31
N LEU A 319 5.64 -21.49 -13.32
CA LEU A 319 6.33 -20.20 -13.17
C LEU A 319 5.55 -19.26 -12.23
N VAL A 320 4.23 -19.17 -12.39
CA VAL A 320 3.36 -18.41 -11.48
C VAL A 320 3.34 -19.03 -10.08
N GLU A 321 3.32 -20.35 -9.97
CA GLU A 321 3.36 -21.06 -8.70
C GLU A 321 4.65 -20.76 -7.93
N HIS A 322 5.82 -20.86 -8.57
CA HIS A 322 7.12 -20.48 -8.00
C HIS A 322 7.16 -19.02 -7.56
N LEU A 323 6.64 -18.10 -8.39
CA LEU A 323 6.65 -16.67 -8.08
C LEU A 323 5.67 -16.27 -6.96
N THR A 324 4.65 -17.10 -6.69
CA THR A 324 3.60 -16.81 -5.70
C THR A 324 3.65 -17.67 -4.44
N GLY A 325 4.38 -18.80 -4.44
CA GLY A 325 4.23 -19.84 -3.43
C GLY A 325 2.93 -20.66 -3.60
N GLY A 326 2.36 -20.66 -4.81
CA GLY A 326 1.16 -21.41 -5.18
C GLY A 326 -0.07 -21.08 -4.35
N ASP A 327 -0.81 -22.13 -3.98
CA ASP A 327 -2.05 -22.02 -3.21
C ASP A 327 -1.84 -21.95 -1.68
N ALA A 328 -0.63 -21.60 -1.24
CA ALA A 328 -0.35 -21.34 0.18
C ALA A 328 -1.33 -20.28 0.76
N PRO A 329 -1.84 -20.48 1.98
CA PRO A 329 -2.87 -19.63 2.55
C PRO A 329 -2.34 -18.23 2.89
N ALA A 330 -2.93 -17.22 2.26
CA ALA A 330 -2.68 -15.80 2.49
C ALA A 330 -3.86 -15.15 3.23
N ARG A 331 -3.59 -14.00 3.86
CA ARG A 331 -4.60 -13.18 4.52
C ARG A 331 -4.52 -11.76 3.98
N LEU A 332 -5.67 -11.19 3.62
CA LEU A 332 -5.81 -9.77 3.38
C LEU A 332 -6.49 -9.14 4.58
N HIS A 333 -5.99 -7.99 5.01
CA HIS A 333 -6.60 -7.22 6.09
C HIS A 333 -7.09 -5.89 5.54
N PHE A 334 -8.38 -5.62 5.73
CA PHE A 334 -9.02 -4.39 5.30
C PHE A 334 -9.31 -3.53 6.52
N VAL A 335 -8.91 -2.25 6.44
CA VAL A 335 -9.28 -1.21 7.40
C VAL A 335 -10.19 -0.23 6.69
N THR A 336 -11.46 -0.14 7.11
CA THR A 336 -12.43 0.82 6.57
C THR A 336 -12.60 1.97 7.55
N ASP A 337 -12.23 3.17 7.14
CA ASP A 337 -12.48 4.41 7.89
C ASP A 337 -13.93 4.87 7.67
N ARG A 338 -14.72 4.84 8.75
CA ARG A 338 -16.14 5.23 8.77
C ARG A 338 -16.36 6.62 9.37
N ARG A 339 -15.31 7.37 9.73
CA ARG A 339 -15.46 8.68 10.42
C ARG A 339 -16.31 9.67 9.61
N GLU A 340 -16.05 9.79 8.31
CA GLU A 340 -16.86 10.65 7.44
C GLU A 340 -18.28 10.12 7.23
N LEU A 341 -18.47 8.80 7.12
CA LEU A 341 -19.80 8.17 7.08
C LEU A 341 -20.63 8.52 8.32
N LEU A 342 -20.04 8.42 9.52
CA LEU A 342 -20.70 8.69 10.80
C LEU A 342 -21.01 10.19 10.98
N GLU A 343 -20.11 11.10 10.58
CA GLU A 343 -20.38 12.55 10.59
C GLU A 343 -21.50 12.91 9.59
N ARG A 344 -21.45 12.37 8.36
CA ARG A 344 -22.44 12.63 7.32
C ARG A 344 -23.81 12.03 7.58
N ALA A 345 -23.88 10.83 8.16
CA ALA A 345 -25.16 10.21 8.55
C ALA A 345 -25.91 11.08 9.56
N ARG A 346 -25.18 11.74 10.47
CA ARG A 346 -25.75 12.69 11.43
C ARG A 346 -26.23 13.97 10.75
N ASP A 347 -25.42 14.60 9.90
CA ASP A 347 -25.82 15.77 9.07
C ASP A 347 -27.12 15.53 8.28
N VAL A 348 -27.36 14.27 7.89
CA VAL A 348 -28.57 13.81 7.18
C VAL A 348 -29.77 13.70 8.10
N TYR A 349 -29.62 13.08 9.26
CA TYR A 349 -30.69 12.91 10.24
C TYR A 349 -31.15 14.25 10.82
N ASP A 350 -30.20 15.10 11.25
CA ASP A 350 -30.41 16.42 11.86
C ASP A 350 -31.06 17.45 10.88
N ARG A 351 -31.46 17.03 9.67
CA ARG A 351 -32.10 17.84 8.62
C ARG A 351 -33.33 17.19 7.96
N GLN A 352 -33.70 15.98 8.37
CA GLN A 352 -34.92 15.29 7.90
C GLN A 352 -35.85 14.88 9.06
N GLY A 353 -35.35 14.84 10.29
CA GLY A 353 -36.17 15.01 11.49
C GLY A 353 -36.34 16.49 11.84
#